data_AF-A0A0J8R9T8-F1
#
_entry.id   AF-A0A0J8R9T8-F1
#
_cell.length_a   1.000
_cell.length_b   1.000
_cell.length_c   1.000
_cell.angle_alpha   90.00
_cell.angle_beta   90.00
_cell.angle_gamma   90.00
#
_symmetry.space_group_name_H-M   'P 1'
#
loop_
_entity.id
_entity.type
_entity.pdbx_description
1 polymer ?
#
loop_
_entity_poly.entity_id
_entity_poly.type
_entity_poly.pdbx_seq_one_letter_code
_entity_poly.pdbx_strand_id
1 'polypeptide(L)'
;MSGLPEYLSRCQTFEGGISGSPGTEAHGAYAFCALACLCILGSPGEMINKHLDVPLLISWLSARQYAPEGGFAGRTNKLVDGCYSHWVGGCWPLIQAALNGTQSNADAPQPRFGSLYSREGLTRYILGCCQSPHGGLRDKPGKHADSYHTCYTLAGLSNTQSYHFETATGSIARGPFSSAFSWSHIPLTSKTDIEPDGIVFHERDRLKVIHPLFVVPHSAAEGGSLEI
;
A
#
# COMPACT_ATOMS: atom_id res chain seq x y z
N MET A 1 15.22 11.92 -16.79
CA MET A 1 13.75 11.81 -16.93
C MET A 1 13.15 13.15 -16.57
N SER A 2 12.97 14.07 -17.53
CA SER A 2 12.48 15.42 -17.20
C SER A 2 10.96 15.49 -17.29
N GLY A 3 10.28 15.84 -16.19
CA GLY A 3 8.86 16.20 -16.19
C GLY A 3 7.88 15.17 -15.60
N LEU A 4 8.33 13.94 -15.31
CA LEU A 4 7.43 12.89 -14.82
C LEU A 4 6.92 13.17 -13.39
N PRO A 5 7.78 13.45 -12.38
CA PRO A 5 7.30 13.84 -11.05
C PRO A 5 6.39 15.07 -11.08
N GLU A 6 6.68 16.04 -11.95
CA GLU A 6 5.88 17.25 -12.11
C GLU A 6 4.52 16.95 -12.75
N TYR A 7 4.45 15.98 -13.68
CA TYR A 7 3.18 15.50 -14.21
C TYR A 7 2.33 14.84 -13.12
N LEU A 8 2.93 13.94 -12.32
CA LEU A 8 2.24 13.27 -11.23
C LEU A 8 1.74 14.26 -10.16
N SER A 9 2.53 15.30 -9.86
CA SER A 9 2.14 16.40 -8.97
C SER A 9 0.85 17.09 -9.45
N ARG A 10 0.73 17.37 -10.76
CA ARG A 10 -0.48 17.96 -11.36
C ARG A 10 -1.71 17.06 -11.33
N CYS A 11 -1.56 15.77 -11.05
CA CYS A 11 -2.68 14.85 -10.88
C CYS A 11 -3.29 14.89 -9.48
N GLN A 12 -2.63 15.51 -8.48
CA GLN A 12 -3.23 15.70 -7.17
C GLN A 12 -4.39 16.69 -7.27
N THR A 13 -5.51 16.33 -6.62
CA THR A 13 -6.77 17.06 -6.69
C THR A 13 -6.97 17.93 -5.45
N PHE A 14 -7.98 18.81 -5.49
CA PHE A 14 -8.40 19.59 -4.32
C PHE A 14 -8.87 18.72 -3.14
N GLU A 15 -9.25 17.47 -3.39
CA GLU A 15 -9.64 16.54 -2.33
C GLU A 15 -8.43 15.98 -1.56
N GLY A 16 -7.21 16.11 -2.11
CA GLY A 16 -5.97 15.51 -1.59
C GLY A 16 -5.53 14.25 -2.30
N GLY A 17 -6.48 13.47 -2.81
CA GLY A 17 -6.19 12.28 -3.59
C GLY A 17 -5.66 12.60 -4.98
N ILE A 18 -5.22 11.55 -5.68
CA ILE A 18 -4.58 11.66 -6.99
C ILE A 18 -5.50 11.05 -8.05
N SER A 19 -5.60 11.74 -9.17
CA SER A 19 -6.44 11.39 -10.32
C SER A 19 -5.63 10.74 -11.44
N GLY A 20 -6.30 10.18 -12.45
CA GLY A 20 -5.63 9.51 -13.58
C GLY A 20 -4.96 10.49 -14.55
N SER A 21 -5.42 11.73 -14.55
CA SER A 21 -4.89 12.83 -15.35
C SER A 21 -5.27 14.16 -14.71
N PRO A 22 -4.48 15.24 -14.89
CA PRO A 22 -4.75 16.53 -14.25
C PRO A 22 -6.19 17.01 -14.43
N GLY A 23 -6.81 17.45 -13.33
CA GLY A 23 -8.18 17.98 -13.33
C GLY A 23 -9.30 16.94 -13.33
N THR A 24 -8.98 15.65 -13.28
CA THR A 24 -10.01 14.60 -13.09
C THR A 24 -10.15 14.24 -11.61
N GLU A 25 -11.14 13.40 -11.30
CA GLU A 25 -11.49 13.04 -9.92
C GLU A 25 -10.42 12.15 -9.27
N ALA A 26 -10.23 12.31 -7.96
CA ALA A 26 -9.31 11.49 -7.20
C ALA A 26 -9.76 10.02 -7.12
N HIS A 27 -8.81 9.10 -7.26
CA HIS A 27 -9.11 7.67 -7.25
C HIS A 27 -7.98 6.84 -6.66
N GLY A 28 -8.31 5.85 -5.82
CA GLY A 28 -7.33 5.06 -5.07
C GLY A 28 -6.37 4.30 -5.96
N ALA A 29 -6.86 3.75 -7.08
CA ALA A 29 -6.01 3.10 -8.07
C ALA A 29 -4.95 4.05 -8.65
N TYR A 30 -5.32 5.29 -9.01
CA TYR A 30 -4.38 6.26 -9.54
C TYR A 30 -3.46 6.84 -8.48
N ALA A 31 -3.94 6.95 -7.23
CA ALA A 31 -3.10 7.27 -6.08
C ALA A 31 -1.98 6.26 -5.88
N PHE A 32 -2.29 4.96 -5.92
CA PHE A 32 -1.25 3.92 -5.87
C PHE A 32 -0.26 4.05 -7.02
N CYS A 33 -0.75 4.18 -8.27
CA CYS A 33 0.12 4.31 -9.44
C CYS A 33 1.09 5.50 -9.31
N ALA A 34 0.59 6.66 -8.90
CA ALA A 34 1.42 7.86 -8.75
C ALA A 34 2.43 7.72 -7.60
N LEU A 35 1.99 7.24 -6.44
CA LEU A 35 2.87 7.05 -5.28
C LEU A 35 3.95 6.00 -5.55
N ALA A 36 3.58 4.85 -6.11
CA ALA A 36 4.53 3.81 -6.45
C ALA A 36 5.53 4.30 -7.50
N CYS A 37 5.08 5.07 -8.50
CA CYS A 37 5.97 5.67 -9.49
C CYS A 37 6.96 6.65 -8.84
N LEU A 38 6.50 7.53 -7.95
CA LEU A 38 7.39 8.45 -7.21
C LEU A 38 8.43 7.68 -6.38
N CYS A 39 8.04 6.59 -5.71
CA CYS A 39 8.97 5.75 -4.94
C CYS A 39 9.93 4.93 -5.81
N ILE A 40 9.59 4.66 -7.08
CA ILE A 40 10.55 4.07 -8.04
C ILE A 40 11.61 5.10 -8.42
N LEU A 41 11.21 6.36 -8.59
CA LEU A 41 12.10 7.45 -9.02
C LEU A 41 13.08 7.94 -7.95
N GLY A 42 12.83 7.62 -6.68
CA GLY A 42 13.69 8.01 -5.57
C GLY A 42 13.06 7.72 -4.21
N SER A 43 13.78 8.06 -3.14
CA SER A 43 13.32 7.78 -1.76
C SER A 43 11.92 8.37 -1.51
N PRO A 44 11.00 7.63 -0.87
CA PRO A 44 9.66 8.13 -0.55
C PRO A 44 9.70 9.46 0.20
N GLY A 45 10.63 9.61 1.16
CA GLY A 45 10.77 10.82 1.96
C GLY A 45 11.21 12.05 1.17
N GLU A 46 11.84 11.87 0.01
CA GLU A 46 12.18 12.97 -0.90
C GLU A 46 11.08 13.16 -1.95
N MET A 47 10.73 12.09 -2.66
CA MET A 47 9.88 12.18 -3.85
C MET A 47 8.43 12.51 -3.53
N ILE A 48 7.85 11.92 -2.47
CA ILE A 48 6.46 12.19 -2.09
C ILE A 48 6.35 13.58 -1.46
N ASN A 49 7.21 13.89 -0.48
CA ASN A 49 7.17 15.17 0.25
C ASN A 49 7.46 16.38 -0.65
N LYS A 50 8.24 16.22 -1.73
CA LYS A 50 8.53 17.29 -2.68
C LYS A 50 7.40 17.57 -3.68
N HIS A 51 6.65 16.55 -4.08
CA HIS A 51 5.73 16.66 -5.22
C HIS A 51 4.24 16.67 -4.84
N LEU A 52 3.90 16.31 -3.61
CA LEU A 52 2.52 16.16 -3.16
C LEU A 52 2.26 16.93 -1.85
N ASP A 53 1.04 17.44 -1.69
CA ASP A 53 0.49 17.86 -0.40
C ASP A 53 0.17 16.62 0.43
N VAL A 54 1.12 16.20 1.26
CA VAL A 54 1.05 14.97 2.05
C VAL A 54 -0.03 15.03 3.14
N PRO A 55 -0.19 16.11 3.92
CA PRO A 55 -1.29 16.22 4.88
C PRO A 55 -2.68 16.02 4.25
N LEU A 56 -2.93 16.66 3.10
CA LEU A 56 -4.22 16.54 2.42
C LEU A 56 -4.41 15.14 1.82
N LEU A 57 -3.35 14.53 1.29
CA LEU A 57 -3.37 13.16 0.79
C LEU A 57 -3.65 12.13 1.91
N ILE A 58 -3.05 12.29 3.09
CA ILE A 58 -3.32 11.44 4.26
C ILE A 58 -4.79 11.53 4.66
N SER A 59 -5.33 12.75 4.75
CA SER A 59 -6.75 12.97 5.06
C SER A 59 -7.65 12.25 4.05
N TRP A 60 -7.36 12.39 2.76
CA TRP A 60 -8.11 11.74 1.69
C TRP A 60 -8.01 10.22 1.75
N LEU A 61 -6.81 9.65 1.89
CA LEU A 61 -6.61 8.20 1.99
C LEU A 61 -7.32 7.61 3.22
N SER A 62 -7.24 8.29 4.37
CA SER A 62 -7.93 7.89 5.60
C SER A 62 -9.44 7.81 5.39
N ALA A 63 -10.02 8.82 4.72
CA ALA A 63 -11.45 8.88 4.40
C ALA A 63 -11.93 7.84 3.35
N ARG A 64 -11.07 6.92 2.90
CA ARG A 64 -11.46 5.79 2.06
C ARG A 64 -11.96 4.60 2.85
N GLN A 65 -11.62 4.49 4.14
CA GLN A 65 -12.03 3.34 4.94
C GLN A 65 -13.38 3.59 5.60
N TYR A 66 -14.35 2.70 5.38
CA TYR A 66 -15.71 2.86 5.89
C TYR A 66 -16.00 1.93 7.06
N ALA A 67 -17.01 2.29 7.85
CA ALA A 67 -17.61 1.46 8.88
C ALA A 67 -19.13 1.41 8.67
N PRO A 68 -19.80 0.24 8.87
CA PRO A 68 -19.26 -0.96 9.52
C PRO A 68 -18.46 -1.90 8.59
N GLU A 69 -18.37 -1.63 7.29
CA GLU A 69 -17.81 -2.58 6.34
C GLU A 69 -16.32 -2.88 6.57
N GLY A 70 -15.52 -1.89 6.95
CA GLY A 70 -14.07 -2.01 7.20
C GLY A 70 -13.18 -1.96 5.95
N GLY A 71 -13.78 -2.14 4.75
CA GLY A 71 -13.10 -2.05 3.46
C GLY A 71 -12.84 -0.62 3.00
N PHE A 72 -12.14 -0.51 1.86
CA PHE A 72 -11.87 0.79 1.22
C PHE A 72 -12.78 1.04 0.02
N ALA A 73 -13.25 2.28 -0.13
CA ALA A 73 -13.82 2.80 -1.36
C ALA A 73 -12.73 3.42 -2.25
N GLY A 74 -12.90 3.35 -3.57
CA GLY A 74 -11.94 3.90 -4.52
C GLY A 74 -11.93 5.43 -4.61
N ARG A 75 -13.06 6.07 -4.34
CA ARG A 75 -13.25 7.52 -4.44
C ARG A 75 -14.40 7.98 -3.54
N THR A 76 -14.49 9.27 -3.29
CA THR A 76 -15.47 9.88 -2.38
C THR A 76 -16.92 9.51 -2.75
N ASN A 77 -17.74 9.17 -1.75
CA ASN A 77 -19.16 8.79 -1.89
C ASN A 77 -19.41 7.57 -2.80
N LYS A 78 -18.47 6.63 -2.88
CA LYS A 78 -18.66 5.34 -3.57
C LYS A 78 -18.55 4.18 -2.60
N LEU A 79 -18.95 3.00 -3.07
CA LEU A 79 -18.98 1.80 -2.26
C LEU A 79 -17.57 1.26 -2.02
N VAL A 80 -17.42 0.52 -0.92
CA VAL A 80 -16.25 -0.33 -0.69
C VAL A 80 -16.12 -1.42 -1.75
N ASP A 81 -14.89 -1.85 -2.02
CA ASP A 81 -14.56 -2.93 -2.97
C ASP A 81 -13.26 -3.62 -2.54
N GLY A 82 -13.26 -4.95 -2.58
CA GLY A 82 -12.15 -5.82 -2.19
C GLY A 82 -10.85 -5.50 -2.93
N CYS A 83 -10.89 -5.04 -4.18
CA CYS A 83 -9.67 -4.69 -4.92
C CYS A 83 -8.95 -3.46 -4.35
N TYR A 84 -9.68 -2.53 -3.69
CA TYR A 84 -9.06 -1.39 -3.02
C TYR A 84 -8.30 -1.78 -1.75
N SER A 85 -8.41 -3.04 -1.29
CA SER A 85 -7.50 -3.61 -0.29
C SER A 85 -6.04 -3.48 -0.73
N HIS A 86 -5.76 -3.62 -2.04
CA HIS A 86 -4.46 -3.32 -2.61
C HIS A 86 -4.34 -1.85 -3.02
N TRP A 87 -5.24 -1.34 -3.86
CA TRP A 87 -5.03 -0.01 -4.45
C TRP A 87 -5.00 1.12 -3.41
N VAL A 88 -5.87 1.08 -2.40
CA VAL A 88 -5.81 2.06 -1.30
C VAL A 88 -4.89 1.56 -0.19
N GLY A 89 -5.02 0.29 0.21
CA GLY A 89 -4.21 -0.28 1.29
C GLY A 89 -2.69 -0.21 1.02
N GLY A 90 -2.29 -0.44 -0.22
CA GLY A 90 -0.90 -0.38 -0.69
C GLY A 90 -0.31 1.03 -0.73
N CYS A 91 -1.13 2.09 -0.65
CA CYS A 91 -0.62 3.45 -0.50
C CYS A 91 0.00 3.68 0.89
N TRP A 92 -0.51 3.01 1.93
CA TRP A 92 -0.10 3.26 3.32
C TRP A 92 1.37 2.94 3.59
N PRO A 93 1.94 1.79 3.14
CA PRO A 93 3.39 1.58 3.18
C PRO A 93 4.21 2.72 2.58
N LEU A 94 3.78 3.26 1.44
CA LEU A 94 4.51 4.30 0.71
C LEU A 94 4.51 5.63 1.46
N ILE A 95 3.33 6.03 1.95
CA ILE A 95 3.18 7.24 2.76
C ILE A 95 3.89 7.11 4.11
N GLN A 96 3.76 5.97 4.79
CA GLN A 96 4.44 5.75 6.07
C GLN A 96 5.96 5.75 5.91
N ALA A 97 6.50 5.22 4.80
CA ALA A 97 7.92 5.34 4.49
C ALA A 97 8.34 6.81 4.25
N ALA A 98 7.50 7.60 3.58
CA ALA A 98 7.76 9.03 3.38
C ALA A 98 7.78 9.85 4.70
N LEU A 99 6.97 9.44 5.68
CA LEU A 99 6.91 10.07 7.01
C LEU A 99 8.02 9.58 7.95
N ASN A 100 8.34 8.29 7.93
CA ASN A 100 9.31 7.69 8.84
C ASN A 100 10.76 7.90 8.36
N GLY A 101 10.93 8.15 7.07
CA GLY A 101 12.22 8.17 6.41
C GLY A 101 12.86 6.79 6.32
N THR A 102 14.00 6.74 5.63
CA THR A 102 14.81 5.54 5.45
C THR A 102 15.27 4.96 6.79
N GLN A 103 15.08 3.66 6.99
CA GLN A 103 15.45 2.95 8.21
C GLN A 103 16.83 2.29 8.08
N SER A 104 17.55 2.19 9.21
CA SER A 104 18.79 1.42 9.30
C SER A 104 18.47 -0.04 9.65
N ASN A 105 19.19 -0.99 9.06
CA ASN A 105 19.10 -2.41 9.44
C ASN A 105 19.77 -2.71 10.79
N ALA A 106 20.57 -1.77 11.33
CA ALA A 106 21.34 -1.97 12.56
C ALA A 106 20.49 -1.85 13.84
N ASP A 107 19.42 -1.06 13.79
CA ASP A 107 18.44 -0.95 14.87
C ASP A 107 17.20 -1.77 14.47
N ALA A 108 16.55 -2.43 15.44
CA ALA A 108 15.29 -3.11 15.18
C ALA A 108 14.32 -2.09 14.56
N PRO A 109 13.87 -2.25 13.30
CA PRO A 109 13.05 -1.24 12.65
C PRO A 109 11.75 -1.09 13.42
N GLN A 110 11.51 0.10 13.97
CA GLN A 110 10.28 0.39 14.70
C GLN A 110 9.44 1.38 13.89
N PRO A 111 8.14 1.09 13.68
CA PRO A 111 7.23 2.12 13.22
C PRO A 111 7.29 3.29 14.21
N ARG A 112 7.55 4.52 13.74
CA ARG A 112 7.53 5.70 14.64
C ARG A 112 6.15 5.99 15.19
N PHE A 113 5.12 5.59 14.43
CA PHE A 113 3.72 5.77 14.74
C PHE A 113 2.99 4.46 14.43
N GLY A 114 1.82 4.27 15.04
CA GLY A 114 0.90 3.17 14.70
C GLY A 114 0.39 3.24 13.26
N SER A 115 -0.45 2.28 12.88
CA SER A 115 -1.05 2.25 11.54
C SER A 115 -1.96 3.47 11.33
N LEU A 116 -1.80 4.18 10.20
CA LEU A 116 -2.66 5.32 9.85
C LEU A 116 -4.05 4.90 9.30
N TYR A 117 -4.31 3.60 9.27
CA TYR A 117 -5.59 3.00 8.88
C TYR A 117 -5.89 1.78 9.75
N SER A 118 -7.16 1.36 9.80
CA SER A 118 -7.56 0.18 10.56
C SER A 118 -7.20 -1.10 9.82
N ARG A 119 -6.08 -1.72 10.20
CA ARG A 119 -5.72 -3.08 9.74
C ARG A 119 -6.78 -4.11 10.13
N GLU A 120 -7.35 -3.96 11.33
CA GLU A 120 -8.46 -4.78 11.81
C GLU A 120 -9.66 -4.71 10.86
N GLY A 121 -10.16 -3.50 10.59
CA GLY A 121 -11.34 -3.30 9.74
C GLY A 121 -11.15 -3.91 8.35
N LEU A 122 -9.98 -3.69 7.75
CA LEU A 122 -9.69 -4.24 6.43
C LEU A 122 -9.59 -5.77 6.45
N THR A 123 -8.95 -6.34 7.47
CA THR A 123 -8.83 -7.80 7.63
C THR A 123 -10.22 -8.44 7.80
N ARG A 124 -11.10 -7.83 8.60
CA ARG A 124 -12.50 -8.27 8.76
C ARG A 124 -13.28 -8.19 7.45
N TYR A 125 -13.12 -7.11 6.67
CA TYR A 125 -13.77 -6.99 5.36
C TYR A 125 -13.32 -8.08 4.39
N ILE A 126 -12.01 -8.34 4.32
CA ILE A 126 -11.45 -9.35 3.41
C ILE A 126 -11.94 -10.75 3.80
N LEU A 127 -11.71 -11.16 5.05
CA LEU A 127 -12.00 -12.53 5.50
C LEU A 127 -13.51 -12.76 5.70
N GLY A 128 -14.26 -11.73 6.10
CA GLY A 128 -15.70 -11.82 6.37
C GLY A 128 -16.60 -11.55 5.16
N CYS A 129 -16.20 -10.68 4.23
CA CYS A 129 -17.08 -10.22 3.15
C CYS A 129 -16.61 -10.60 1.75
N CYS A 130 -15.29 -10.70 1.51
CA CYS A 130 -14.73 -10.87 0.17
C CYS A 130 -14.53 -12.34 -0.24
N GLN A 131 -14.60 -13.30 0.67
CA GLN A 131 -14.48 -14.72 0.33
C GLN A 131 -15.76 -15.24 -0.35
N SER A 132 -15.58 -15.97 -1.46
CA SER A 132 -16.68 -16.68 -2.14
C SER A 132 -16.82 -18.10 -1.59
N PRO A 133 -18.06 -18.62 -1.43
CA PRO A 133 -18.29 -20.01 -1.00
C PRO A 133 -17.69 -21.08 -1.91
N HIS A 134 -17.43 -20.75 -3.17
CA HIS A 134 -16.92 -21.67 -4.20
C HIS A 134 -15.45 -21.42 -4.56
N GLY A 135 -14.72 -20.69 -3.72
CA GLY A 135 -13.35 -20.27 -3.98
C GLY A 135 -13.24 -18.94 -4.73
N GLY A 136 -12.06 -18.34 -4.63
CA GLY A 136 -11.78 -16.97 -5.10
C GLY A 136 -12.30 -15.89 -4.15
N LEU A 137 -11.85 -14.67 -4.38
CA LEU A 137 -12.33 -13.46 -3.72
C LEU A 137 -13.03 -12.54 -4.72
N ARG A 138 -13.89 -11.66 -4.20
CA ARG A 138 -14.79 -10.79 -4.97
C ARG A 138 -14.70 -9.34 -4.53
N ASP A 139 -15.28 -8.45 -5.33
CA ASP A 139 -15.52 -7.05 -4.99
C ASP A 139 -16.22 -6.89 -3.62
N LYS A 140 -17.46 -7.38 -3.51
CA LYS A 140 -18.32 -7.27 -2.31
C LYS A 140 -19.36 -8.39 -2.28
N PRO A 141 -20.07 -8.60 -1.15
CA PRO A 141 -21.22 -9.50 -1.11
C PRO A 141 -22.23 -9.23 -2.24
N GLY A 142 -22.71 -10.30 -2.88
CA GLY A 142 -23.58 -10.22 -4.05
C GLY A 142 -22.87 -10.14 -5.40
N LYS A 143 -21.52 -10.10 -5.44
CA LYS A 143 -20.73 -10.22 -6.67
C LYS A 143 -20.11 -11.60 -6.84
N HIS A 144 -19.85 -11.97 -8.08
CA HIS A 144 -19.06 -13.16 -8.41
C HIS A 144 -17.58 -12.93 -8.09
N ALA A 145 -16.88 -14.01 -7.72
CA ALA A 145 -15.43 -13.98 -7.61
C ALA A 145 -14.79 -14.01 -9.00
N ASP A 146 -13.63 -13.38 -9.11
CA ASP A 146 -12.78 -13.40 -10.30
C ASP A 146 -11.30 -13.35 -9.89
N SER A 147 -10.41 -13.60 -10.84
CA SER A 147 -8.97 -13.64 -10.59
C SER A 147 -8.39 -12.26 -10.23
N TYR A 148 -8.98 -11.17 -10.72
CA TYR A 148 -8.54 -9.81 -10.43
C TYR A 148 -8.78 -9.47 -8.96
N HIS A 149 -10.01 -9.64 -8.47
CA HIS A 149 -10.35 -9.42 -7.07
C HIS A 149 -9.66 -10.43 -6.16
N THR A 150 -9.51 -11.68 -6.59
CA THR A 150 -8.72 -12.67 -5.85
C THR A 150 -7.29 -12.18 -5.63
N CYS A 151 -6.61 -11.72 -6.68
CA CYS A 151 -5.24 -11.24 -6.60
C CYS A 151 -5.11 -10.03 -5.66
N TYR A 152 -5.86 -8.96 -5.93
CA TYR A 152 -5.70 -7.70 -5.22
C TYR A 152 -6.25 -7.71 -3.80
N THR A 153 -7.24 -8.54 -3.51
CA THR A 153 -7.71 -8.72 -2.14
C THR A 153 -6.69 -9.48 -1.31
N LEU A 154 -6.03 -10.52 -1.86
CA LEU A 154 -4.94 -11.23 -1.17
C LEU A 154 -3.69 -10.36 -1.01
N ALA A 155 -3.35 -9.55 -2.02
CA ALA A 155 -2.26 -8.58 -1.89
C ALA A 155 -2.52 -7.58 -0.76
N GLY A 156 -3.76 -7.09 -0.64
CA GLY A 156 -4.19 -6.24 0.47
C GLY A 156 -4.11 -6.96 1.82
N LEU A 157 -4.54 -8.21 1.91
CA LEU A 157 -4.44 -9.01 3.15
C LEU A 157 -3.00 -9.22 3.58
N SER A 158 -2.09 -9.53 2.66
CA SER A 158 -0.66 -9.65 2.99
C SER A 158 -0.09 -8.34 3.55
N ASN A 159 -0.54 -7.20 3.04
CA ASN A 159 -0.09 -5.89 3.51
C ASN A 159 -0.62 -5.57 4.92
N THR A 160 -1.80 -6.07 5.33
CA THR A 160 -2.25 -5.94 6.73
C THR A 160 -1.46 -6.79 7.71
N GLN A 161 -0.65 -7.75 7.22
CA GLN A 161 0.10 -8.72 8.01
C GLN A 161 1.58 -8.36 8.18
N SER A 162 2.04 -7.27 7.55
CA SER A 162 3.46 -6.86 7.53
C SER A 162 3.62 -5.35 7.72
N TYR A 163 4.71 -4.95 8.37
CA TYR A 163 5.22 -3.59 8.32
C TYR A 163 6.27 -3.50 7.23
N HIS A 164 6.05 -2.64 6.24
CA HIS A 164 6.97 -2.41 5.12
C HIS A 164 7.72 -1.10 5.30
N PHE A 165 9.00 -1.06 4.96
CA PHE A 165 9.85 0.12 5.10
C PHE A 165 10.98 0.15 4.07
N GLU A 166 11.46 1.36 3.78
CA GLU A 166 12.66 1.59 2.97
C GLU A 166 13.91 1.50 3.86
N THR A 167 14.97 0.86 3.37
CA THR A 167 16.29 0.77 4.02
C THR A 167 17.33 1.63 3.31
N ALA A 168 18.41 1.97 4.01
CA ALA A 168 19.53 2.72 3.43
C ALA A 168 20.39 1.88 2.46
N THR A 169 20.26 0.55 2.51
CA THR A 169 21.01 -0.41 1.69
C THR A 169 20.05 -1.30 0.92
N GLY A 170 19.86 -1.02 -0.37
CA GLY A 170 19.15 -1.93 -1.27
C GLY A 170 20.04 -3.07 -1.77
N SER A 171 19.43 -4.13 -2.29
CA SER A 171 20.14 -5.25 -2.94
C SER A 171 20.94 -4.80 -4.17
N ILE A 172 20.53 -3.68 -4.79
CA ILE A 172 21.24 -3.02 -5.88
C ILE A 172 21.92 -1.76 -5.34
N ALA A 173 23.25 -1.80 -5.28
CA ALA A 173 24.03 -0.77 -4.59
C ALA A 173 24.04 0.61 -5.29
N ARG A 174 23.82 0.67 -6.62
CA ARG A 174 23.89 1.93 -7.41
C ARG A 174 23.04 1.83 -8.68
N GLY A 175 22.11 2.76 -8.86
CA GLY A 175 21.29 2.87 -10.07
C GLY A 175 20.15 3.88 -9.89
N PRO A 176 19.48 4.29 -10.98
CA PRO A 176 18.39 5.28 -10.92
C PRO A 176 17.17 4.81 -10.12
N PHE A 177 17.08 3.52 -9.79
CA PHE A 177 15.96 2.90 -9.08
C PHE A 177 16.38 2.24 -7.76
N SER A 178 17.49 2.66 -7.16
CA SER A 178 18.02 2.03 -5.94
C SER A 178 16.99 1.99 -4.78
N SER A 179 16.17 3.04 -4.64
CA SER A 179 15.08 3.08 -3.65
C SER A 179 14.03 1.98 -3.88
N ALA A 180 13.73 1.67 -5.14
CA ALA A 180 12.74 0.64 -5.47
C ALA A 180 13.15 -0.76 -4.98
N PHE A 181 14.46 -1.01 -4.84
CA PHE A 181 15.05 -2.28 -4.39
C PHE A 181 15.62 -2.22 -2.97
N SER A 182 15.30 -1.18 -2.20
CA SER A 182 15.66 -1.08 -0.78
C SER A 182 14.48 -1.32 0.17
N TRP A 183 13.39 -1.90 -0.32
CA TRP A 183 12.25 -2.22 0.52
C TRP A 183 12.44 -3.53 1.27
N SER A 184 12.19 -3.47 2.58
CA SER A 184 12.17 -4.62 3.48
C SER A 184 10.84 -4.67 4.24
N HIS A 185 10.68 -5.71 5.06
CA HIS A 185 9.46 -5.94 5.82
C HIS A 185 9.73 -6.63 7.16
N ILE A 186 8.84 -6.41 8.12
CA ILE A 186 8.74 -7.17 9.38
C ILE A 186 7.33 -7.76 9.46
N PRO A 187 7.20 -9.07 9.71
CA PRO A 187 5.90 -9.68 9.98
C PRO A 187 5.27 -9.09 11.24
N LEU A 188 3.97 -8.77 11.16
CA LEU A 188 3.20 -8.36 12.33
C LEU A 188 2.82 -9.59 13.15
N THR A 189 3.12 -9.49 14.43
CA THR A 189 2.87 -10.48 15.48
C THR A 189 2.52 -9.72 16.75
N SER A 190 1.98 -10.40 17.76
CA SER A 190 1.71 -9.79 19.07
C SER A 190 2.96 -9.21 19.76
N LYS A 191 4.16 -9.55 19.29
CA LYS A 191 5.43 -9.02 19.81
C LYS A 191 5.98 -7.85 19.01
N THR A 192 5.56 -7.69 17.75
CA THR A 192 6.13 -6.71 16.81
C THR A 192 5.18 -5.58 16.47
N ASP A 193 3.88 -5.73 16.74
CA ASP A 193 2.91 -4.66 16.57
C ASP A 193 2.82 -3.78 17.82
N ILE A 194 2.67 -2.47 17.59
CA ILE A 194 2.46 -1.46 18.63
C ILE A 194 1.01 -1.54 19.13
N GLU A 195 0.10 -2.09 18.31
CA GLU A 195 -1.31 -2.32 18.63
C GLU A 195 -1.67 -3.82 18.48
N PRO A 196 -1.23 -4.70 19.40
CA PRO A 196 -1.40 -6.15 19.28
C PRO A 196 -2.85 -6.60 19.15
N ASP A 197 -3.77 -5.88 19.79
CA ASP A 197 -5.22 -6.18 19.77
C ASP A 197 -5.85 -5.96 18.38
N GLY A 198 -5.17 -5.24 17.49
CA GLY A 198 -5.59 -5.04 16.09
C GLY A 198 -5.32 -6.23 15.16
N ILE A 199 -4.59 -7.26 15.62
CA ILE A 199 -4.30 -8.47 14.84
C ILE A 199 -5.49 -9.44 14.94
N VAL A 200 -6.33 -9.45 13.91
CA VAL A 200 -7.57 -10.25 13.86
C VAL A 200 -7.54 -11.39 12.83
N PHE A 201 -6.37 -11.70 12.27
CA PHE A 201 -6.14 -12.89 11.44
C PHE A 201 -5.43 -13.98 12.26
N HIS A 202 -5.61 -15.24 11.91
CA HIS A 202 -4.86 -16.35 12.51
C HIS A 202 -3.54 -16.56 11.79
N GLU A 203 -2.56 -17.18 12.46
CA GLU A 203 -1.26 -17.51 11.84
C GLU A 203 -1.40 -18.42 10.60
N ARG A 204 -2.42 -19.28 10.57
CA ARG A 204 -2.75 -20.11 9.39
C ARG A 204 -3.20 -19.28 8.17
N ASP A 205 -3.66 -18.05 8.40
CA ASP A 205 -4.12 -17.12 7.35
C ASP A 205 -2.95 -16.25 6.84
N ARG A 206 -1.73 -16.45 7.36
CA ARG A 206 -0.55 -15.67 6.97
C ARG A 206 -0.17 -15.95 5.52
N LEU A 207 -0.10 -14.88 4.74
CA LEU A 207 0.31 -14.90 3.35
C LEU A 207 1.81 -14.63 3.22
N LYS A 208 2.38 -15.05 2.08
CA LYS A 208 3.70 -14.57 1.68
C LYS A 208 3.63 -13.06 1.47
N VAL A 209 4.66 -12.36 1.94
CA VAL A 209 4.77 -10.92 1.76
C VAL A 209 4.83 -10.55 0.28
N ILE A 210 4.07 -9.53 -0.12
CA ILE A 210 4.16 -8.89 -1.44
C ILE A 210 4.90 -7.55 -1.32
N HIS A 211 5.79 -7.28 -2.28
CA HIS A 211 6.53 -6.04 -2.38
C HIS A 211 5.56 -4.86 -2.60
N PRO A 212 5.66 -3.76 -1.83
CA PRO A 212 4.66 -2.68 -1.86
C PRO A 212 4.63 -1.91 -3.20
N LEU A 213 5.76 -1.85 -3.91
CA LEU A 213 5.84 -1.26 -5.26
C LEU A 213 5.48 -2.24 -6.38
N PHE A 214 6.17 -3.38 -6.45
CA PHE A 214 6.09 -4.29 -7.59
C PHE A 214 4.95 -5.30 -7.53
N VAL A 215 4.27 -5.43 -6.37
CA VAL A 215 3.11 -6.31 -6.17
C VAL A 215 3.41 -7.78 -6.51
N VAL A 216 4.66 -8.19 -6.29
CA VAL A 216 5.18 -9.56 -6.37
C VAL A 216 6.02 -9.86 -5.13
N PRO A 217 6.35 -11.12 -4.81
CA PRO A 217 7.28 -11.41 -3.70
C PRO A 217 8.61 -10.67 -3.87
N HIS A 218 9.21 -10.19 -2.78
CA HIS A 218 10.48 -9.43 -2.80
C HIS A 218 11.58 -10.17 -3.61
N SER A 219 11.73 -11.48 -3.40
CA SER A 219 12.71 -12.30 -4.12
C SER A 219 12.48 -12.36 -5.63
N ALA A 220 11.23 -12.25 -6.09
CA ALA A 220 10.92 -12.21 -7.52
C ALA A 220 11.30 -10.87 -8.15
N ALA A 221 11.11 -9.76 -7.41
CA ALA A 221 11.54 -8.43 -7.85
C ALA A 221 13.07 -8.31 -7.93
N GLU A 222 13.79 -8.88 -6.96
CA GLU A 222 15.26 -8.90 -6.94
C GLU A 222 15.85 -9.83 -8.01
N GLY A 223 15.21 -10.97 -8.28
CA GLY A 223 15.68 -11.89 -9.32
C GLY A 223 15.62 -11.28 -10.72
N GLY A 224 14.58 -10.49 -11.02
CA GLY A 224 14.41 -9.85 -12.33
C GLY A 224 15.27 -8.61 -12.55
N SER A 225 15.84 -8.02 -11.49
CA SER A 225 16.66 -6.80 -11.60
C SER A 225 18.13 -7.08 -11.92
N LEU A 226 18.59 -8.33 -11.75
CA LEU A 226 19.92 -8.78 -12.17
C LEU A 226 20.07 -8.86 -13.70
N GLU A 227 18.98 -8.72 -14.45
CA GLU A 227 18.93 -8.75 -15.92
C GLU A 227 18.85 -7.36 -16.57
N ILE A 228 18.79 -6.28 -15.78
CA ILE A 228 18.61 -4.89 -16.25
C ILE A 228 19.89 -4.07 -16.12
#